data_AF-U7FNK2-F1
#
_entry.id   AF-U7FNK2-F1
#
_cell.length_a   1.000
_cell.length_b   1.000
_cell.length_c   1.000
_cell.angle_alpha   90.00
_cell.angle_beta   90.00
_cell.angle_gamma   90.00
#
_symmetry.space_group_name_H-M   'P 1'
#
loop_
_entity.id
_entity.type
_entity.pdbx_description
1 polymer ?
#
loop_
_entity_poly.entity_id
_entity_poly.type
_entity_poly.pdbx_seq_one_letter_code
_entity_poly.pdbx_strand_id
1 'polypeptide(L)'
;MLGIEACFPLEQYQSFPVGELTADEDENRFITSPKEGAFISFQTKDLEWLKDVRNTSASPEDFIRTTSGAFFNIPNGAVEVNLAEALNGIARQRTEYIDRGRGLF
;
A
#
# COMPACT_ATOMS: atom_id res chain seq x y z
N MET A 1 -12.32 -5.10 31.08
CA MET A 1 -12.74 -5.16 29.66
C MET A 1 -12.47 -6.57 29.16
N LEU A 2 -13.51 -7.33 28.82
CA LEU A 2 -13.38 -8.62 28.12
C LEU A 2 -13.41 -8.30 26.63
N GLY A 3 -12.27 -7.89 26.07
CA GLY A 3 -12.11 -7.80 24.62
C GLY A 3 -11.96 -9.22 24.08
N ILE A 4 -12.84 -9.62 23.17
CA ILE A 4 -12.65 -10.87 22.42
C ILE A 4 -11.52 -10.60 21.43
N GLU A 5 -10.46 -11.39 21.48
CA GLU A 5 -9.44 -11.38 20.43
C GLU A 5 -10.09 -11.87 19.14
N ALA A 6 -10.43 -10.94 18.25
CA ALA A 6 -11.02 -11.23 16.96
C ALA A 6 -9.93 -11.26 15.90
N CYS A 7 -9.56 -12.46 15.46
CA CYS A 7 -8.71 -12.66 14.30
C CYS A 7 -9.58 -12.89 13.06
N PHE A 8 -9.35 -12.11 12.01
CA PHE A 8 -10.06 -12.23 10.75
C PHE A 8 -9.15 -12.86 9.68
N PRO A 9 -9.62 -13.83 8.88
CA PRO A 9 -8.79 -14.47 7.85
C PRO A 9 -8.29 -13.45 6.83
N LEU A 10 -6.98 -13.38 6.56
CA LEU A 10 -6.44 -12.41 5.61
C LEU A 10 -6.95 -12.62 4.17
N GLU A 11 -7.34 -13.84 3.82
CA GLU A 11 -7.82 -14.22 2.47
C GLU A 11 -9.11 -13.51 2.06
N GLN A 12 -9.91 -13.03 3.02
CA GLN A 12 -11.13 -12.29 2.74
C GLN A 12 -10.87 -10.86 2.25
N TYR A 13 -9.64 -10.35 2.42
CA TYR A 13 -9.24 -9.02 1.96
C TYR A 13 -8.47 -9.16 0.64
N GLN A 14 -9.20 -9.04 -0.46
CA GLN A 14 -8.64 -9.22 -1.80
C GLN A 14 -8.01 -7.93 -2.36
N SER A 15 -8.19 -6.80 -1.69
CA SER A 15 -7.58 -5.51 -2.00
C SER A 15 -7.53 -4.65 -0.74
N PHE A 16 -6.47 -3.85 -0.60
CA PHE A 16 -6.36 -2.88 0.49
C PHE A 16 -6.07 -1.48 -0.07
N PRO A 17 -6.88 -0.48 0.29
CA PRO A 17 -6.49 0.91 0.07
C PRO A 17 -5.29 1.25 0.96
N VAL A 18 -4.28 1.90 0.39
CA VAL A 18 -3.10 2.39 1.11
C VAL A 18 -3.06 3.91 1.03
N GLY A 19 -3.34 4.59 2.14
CA GLY A 19 -3.43 6.04 2.19
C GLY A 19 -4.27 6.56 3.33
N GLU A 20 -4.57 7.86 3.30
CA GLU A 20 -5.55 8.48 4.17
C GLU A 20 -6.95 8.22 3.62
N LEU A 21 -7.82 7.65 4.45
CA LEU A 21 -9.20 7.36 4.09
C LEU A 21 -10.13 8.41 4.66
N THR A 22 -11.11 8.82 3.87
CA THR A 22 -12.21 9.69 4.28
C THR A 22 -13.51 9.11 3.75
N ALA A 23 -14.63 9.45 4.37
CA ALA A 23 -15.95 9.06 3.93
C ALA A 23 -16.73 10.28 3.40
N ASP A 24 -17.55 10.08 2.37
CA ASP A 24 -18.53 11.08 1.95
C ASP A 24 -19.78 11.07 2.86
N GLU A 25 -20.79 11.87 2.52
CA GLU A 25 -22.06 11.95 3.25
C GLU A 25 -22.85 10.62 3.21
N ASP A 26 -22.56 9.74 2.25
CA ASP A 26 -23.18 8.43 2.04
C ASP A 26 -22.32 7.27 2.62
N GLU A 27 -21.32 7.59 3.45
CA GLU A 27 -20.36 6.66 4.07
C GLU A 27 -19.46 5.88 3.09
N ASN A 28 -19.37 6.31 1.82
CA ASN A 28 -18.44 5.71 0.88
C ASN A 28 -17.01 6.14 1.22
N ARG A 29 -16.13 5.18 1.50
CA ARG A 29 -14.73 5.42 1.85
C ARG A 29 -13.87 5.53 0.59
N PHE A 30 -13.03 6.56 0.53
CA PHE A 30 -12.07 6.78 -0.55
C PHE A 30 -10.75 7.35 -0.03
N ILE A 31 -9.70 7.17 -0.84
CA ILE A 31 -8.36 7.69 -0.53
C ILE A 31 -8.33 9.18 -0.88
N THR A 32 -8.03 10.03 0.09
CA THR A 32 -7.93 11.49 -0.09
C THR A 32 -6.49 11.97 -0.23
N SER A 33 -5.57 11.33 0.48
CA SER A 33 -4.15 11.70 0.50
C SER A 33 -3.27 10.45 0.60
N PRO A 34 -1.99 10.52 0.15
CA PRO A 34 -1.03 9.47 0.44
C PRO A 34 -0.69 9.44 1.94
N LYS A 35 -0.40 8.26 2.47
CA LYS A 35 0.22 8.11 3.79
C LYS A 35 1.73 8.01 3.63
N GLU A 36 2.48 8.84 4.35
CA GLU A 36 3.94 8.78 4.32
C GLU A 36 4.48 7.45 4.84
N GLY A 37 5.60 7.00 4.27
CA GLY A 37 6.34 5.82 4.71
C GLY A 37 5.92 4.50 4.06
N ALA A 38 4.83 4.46 3.29
CA ALA A 38 4.51 3.28 2.48
C ALA A 38 5.51 3.17 1.33
N PHE A 39 6.21 2.04 1.23
CA PHE A 39 7.14 1.81 0.12
C PHE A 39 7.21 0.34 -0.28
N ILE A 40 7.42 0.14 -1.59
CA ILE A 40 7.71 -1.15 -2.20
C ILE A 40 9.00 -0.99 -3.01
N SER A 41 9.97 -1.86 -2.79
CA SER A 41 11.25 -1.82 -3.52
C SER A 41 11.66 -3.23 -3.93
N PHE A 42 12.09 -3.36 -5.18
CA PHE A 42 12.66 -4.59 -5.71
C PHE A 42 13.99 -4.26 -6.40
N GLN A 43 15.06 -4.86 -5.92
CA GLN A 43 16.38 -4.65 -6.50
C GLN A 43 17.17 -5.96 -6.49
N THR A 44 17.76 -6.28 -7.64
CA THR A 44 18.56 -7.50 -7.82
C THR A 44 20.03 -7.31 -7.42
N LYS A 45 20.43 -6.07 -7.13
CA LYS A 45 21.78 -5.66 -6.73
C LYS A 45 21.68 -4.57 -5.69
N ASP A 46 22.75 -4.40 -4.92
CA ASP A 46 22.90 -3.24 -4.07
C ASP A 46 22.97 -1.99 -4.95
N LEU A 47 22.25 -0.94 -4.56
CA LEU A 47 22.14 0.32 -5.30
C LEU A 47 22.39 1.50 -4.38
N GLU A 48 22.95 2.56 -4.93
CA GLU A 48 23.11 3.84 -4.25
C GLU A 48 22.14 4.85 -4.86
N TRP A 49 21.29 5.43 -4.03
CA TRP A 49 20.28 6.42 -4.42
C TRP A 49 20.69 7.80 -3.96
N LEU A 50 20.67 8.77 -4.87
CA LEU A 50 20.89 10.16 -4.51
C LEU A 50 19.66 10.70 -3.77
N LYS A 51 19.84 11.24 -2.55
CA LYS A 51 18.74 11.79 -1.72
C LYS A 51 18.01 12.93 -2.42
N ASP A 52 18.76 13.87 -2.99
CA ASP A 52 18.21 14.97 -3.78
C ASP A 52 18.71 14.85 -5.22
N VAL A 53 17.87 14.29 -6.09
CA VAL A 53 18.17 14.10 -7.51
C VAL A 53 18.44 15.41 -8.27
N ARG A 54 18.15 16.57 -7.67
CA ARG A 54 18.43 17.89 -8.25
C ARG A 54 19.82 18.41 -7.85
N ASN A 55 20.51 17.76 -6.92
CA ASN A 55 21.87 18.13 -6.55
C ASN A 55 22.84 17.79 -7.68
N THR A 56 23.32 18.82 -8.38
CA THR A 56 24.26 18.69 -9.50
C THR A 56 25.70 18.46 -9.07
N SER A 57 26.00 18.60 -7.77
CA SER A 57 27.33 18.50 -7.19
C SER A 57 27.33 17.51 -6.02
N ALA A 58 26.75 16.34 -6.23
CA ALA A 58 26.60 15.32 -5.20
C ALA A 58 27.95 14.76 -4.74
N SER A 59 28.13 14.61 -3.44
CA SER A 59 29.25 13.93 -2.80
C SER A 59 28.82 12.55 -2.27
N PRO A 60 29.76 11.64 -1.90
CA PRO A 60 29.41 10.29 -1.44
C PRO A 60 28.41 10.25 -0.28
N GLU A 61 28.42 11.24 0.63
CA GLU A 61 27.47 11.34 1.75
C GLU A 61 26.01 11.66 1.34
N ASP A 62 25.79 12.12 0.11
CA ASP A 62 24.47 12.39 -0.45
C ASP A 62 23.75 11.12 -0.91
N PHE A 63 24.46 9.99 -0.97
CA PHE A 63 23.91 8.71 -1.40
C PHE A 63 23.37 7.89 -0.23
N ILE A 64 22.24 7.22 -0.44
CA ILE A 64 21.70 6.19 0.44
C ILE A 64 21.97 4.84 -0.21
N ARG A 65 22.64 3.95 0.52
CA ARG A 65 22.80 2.56 0.09
C ARG A 65 21.54 1.77 0.40
N THR A 66 21.01 1.11 -0.63
CA THR A 66 19.90 0.16 -0.54
C THR A 66 20.43 -1.23 -0.88
N THR A 67 20.19 -2.21 -0.01
CA THR A 67 20.66 -3.59 -0.20
C THR A 67 19.79 -4.31 -1.23
N SER A 68 20.35 -5.25 -1.97
CA SER A 68 19.61 -6.21 -2.81
C SER A 68 18.50 -6.91 -2.02
N GLY A 69 17.33 -7.10 -2.65
CA GLY A 69 16.18 -7.74 -2.03
C GLY A 69 14.84 -7.16 -2.46
N ALA A 70 13.78 -7.71 -1.87
CA ALA A 70 12.42 -7.20 -1.95
C ALA A 70 12.04 -6.66 -0.57
N PHE A 71 11.62 -5.40 -0.53
CA PHE A 71 11.25 -4.71 0.70
C PHE A 71 9.84 -4.17 0.55
N PHE A 72 9.03 -4.42 1.56
CA PHE A 72 7.67 -3.92 1.62
C PHE A 72 7.40 -3.39 3.03
N ASN A 73 7.03 -2.11 3.11
CA ASN A 73 6.65 -1.47 4.35
C ASN A 73 5.25 -0.86 4.22
N ILE A 74 4.36 -1.28 5.11
CA ILE A 74 3.06 -0.65 5.32
C ILE A 74 3.11 0.04 6.68
N PRO A 75 3.11 1.37 6.76
CA PRO A 75 3.09 2.06 8.03
C PRO A 75 1.79 1.78 8.79
N ASN A 76 1.85 1.86 10.11
CA ASN A 76 0.66 1.80 10.95
C ASN A 76 -0.33 2.90 10.53
N GLY A 77 -1.60 2.51 10.34
CA GLY A 77 -2.65 3.43 9.89
C GLY A 77 -2.57 3.80 8.41
N ALA A 78 -1.69 3.20 7.61
CA ALA A 78 -1.74 3.33 6.15
C ALA A 78 -2.83 2.45 5.53
N VAL A 79 -3.28 1.44 6.27
CA VAL A 79 -4.41 0.57 5.92
C VAL A 79 -5.36 0.60 7.10
N GLU A 80 -6.63 0.86 6.84
CA GLU A 80 -7.67 0.90 7.87
C GLU A 80 -8.91 0.14 7.38
N VAL A 81 -9.38 -0.79 8.21
CA VAL A 81 -10.61 -1.54 7.97
C VAL A 81 -11.67 -1.12 8.97
N ASN A 82 -12.90 -0.89 8.51
CA ASN A 82 -14.04 -0.73 9.39
C ASN A 82 -14.58 -2.11 9.83
N LEU A 83 -15.55 -2.13 10.76
CA LEU A 83 -16.10 -3.39 11.28
C LEU A 83 -16.81 -4.23 10.19
N ALA A 84 -17.50 -3.59 9.24
CA ALA A 84 -18.20 -4.30 8.18
C ALA A 84 -17.22 -4.99 7.21
N GLU A 85 -16.14 -4.32 6.84
CA GLU A 85 -15.04 -4.88 6.06
C GLU A 85 -14.27 -5.94 6.85
N ALA A 86 -14.14 -5.78 8.17
CA ALA A 86 -13.51 -6.78 9.00
C ALA A 86 -14.31 -8.09 9.02
N LEU A 87 -15.64 -8.01 9.01
CA LEU A 87 -16.52 -9.18 9.05
C LEU A 87 -16.75 -9.81 7.67
N ASN A 88 -16.87 -9.00 6.63
CA ASN A 88 -17.26 -9.45 5.29
C ASN A 88 -16.11 -9.47 4.28
N GLY A 89 -14.95 -8.92 4.65
CA GLY A 89 -13.81 -8.75 3.76
C GLY A 89 -13.95 -7.57 2.80
N ILE A 90 -12.97 -7.46 1.91
CA ILE A 90 -12.89 -6.43 0.87
C ILE A 90 -12.77 -7.13 -0.48
N ALA A 91 -13.70 -6.84 -1.38
CA ALA A 91 -13.70 -7.40 -2.73
C ALA A 91 -12.50 -6.89 -3.54
N ARG A 92 -12.02 -7.72 -4.48
CA ARG A 92 -10.91 -7.34 -5.38
C ARG A 92 -11.29 -6.12 -6.21
N GLN A 93 -10.48 -5.08 -6.14
CA GLN A 93 -10.61 -3.93 -7.03
C GLN A 93 -10.17 -4.29 -8.46
N ARG A 94 -10.89 -3.77 -9.45
CA ARG A 94 -10.61 -4.01 -10.86
C ARG A 94 -9.25 -3.40 -11.22
N THR A 95 -8.29 -4.24 -11.63
CA THR A 95 -6.94 -3.82 -12.01
C THR A 95 -6.76 -3.56 -13.50
N GLU A 96 -7.73 -3.99 -14.32
CA GLU A 96 -7.70 -3.85 -15.78
C GLU A 96 -9.06 -3.37 -16.29
N TYR A 97 -9.07 -2.57 -17.36
CA TYR A 97 -10.31 -2.14 -17.99
C TYR A 97 -11.07 -3.29 -18.66
N ILE A 98 -10.36 -4.37 -19.03
CA ILE A 98 -10.89 -5.51 -19.79
C ILE A 98 -10.78 -6.80 -18.99
N ASP A 99 -11.79 -7.66 -19.10
CA ASP A 99 -11.75 -9.00 -18.49
C ASP A 99 -11.07 -9.98 -19.45
N ARG A 100 -9.75 -10.08 -19.37
CA ARG A 100 -8.97 -11.03 -20.18
C ARG A 100 -9.53 -12.45 -19.99
N GLY A 101 -9.87 -13.12 -21.08
CA GLY A 101 -10.40 -14.49 -21.07
C GLY A 101 -11.92 -14.61 -20.83
N ARG A 102 -12.68 -13.50 -20.83
CA ARG A 102 -14.16 -13.53 -20.79
C ARG A 102 -14.86 -12.87 -22.00
N GLY A 103 -14.11 -12.48 -23.04
CA GLY A 103 -14.58 -11.86 -24.30
C GLY A 103 -15.09 -10.41 -24.10
N LEU A 104 -14.87 -9.42 -24.94
CA LEU A 104 -14.23 -9.29 -26.26
C LEU A 104 -12.86 -8.60 -26.13
N PHE A 105 -11.80 -9.38 -25.93
CA PHE A 105 -10.47 -9.23 -26.54
C PHE A 105 -9.81 -10.60 -26.55
#